data_AF-A0A0D3A0R5-F1
#
_entry.id   AF-A0A0D3A0R5-F1
#
_cell.length_a   1.000
_cell.length_b   1.000
_cell.length_c   1.000
_cell.angle_alpha   90.00
_cell.angle_beta   90.00
_cell.angle_gamma   90.00
#
_symmetry.space_group_name_H-M   'P 1'
#
loop_
_entity.id
_entity.type
_entity.pdbx_description
1 polymer ?
#
loop_
_entity_poly.entity_id
_entity_poly.type
_entity_poly.pdbx_seq_one_letter_code
_entity_poly.pdbx_strand_id
1 'polypeptide(L)'
;PKNKGRIVGIGSVNEIARETSSYTSRWAEDIAQMKARMDSQQVRLDSLEDLLDVMVVENPVMQRMLSERRAALGLPVRDPQESDPTRQQPGNPTNYFEEM
;
A
#
# COMPACT_ATOMS: atom_id res chain seq x y z
N PRO A 1 -10.13 53.04 51.80
CA PRO A 1 -9.88 52.91 50.34
C PRO A 1 -9.67 51.44 49.96
N LYS A 2 -10.49 50.92 49.04
CA LYS A 2 -10.63 49.50 48.69
C LYS A 2 -9.43 48.97 47.90
N ASN A 3 -8.67 48.05 48.48
CA ASN A 3 -7.70 47.23 47.75
C ASN A 3 -8.27 45.82 47.57
N LYS A 4 -8.79 45.50 46.39
CA LYS A 4 -9.03 44.13 45.95
C LYS A 4 -8.70 44.05 44.46
N GLY A 5 -7.42 43.88 44.16
CA GLY A 5 -6.94 43.60 42.81
C GLY A 5 -7.55 42.30 42.32
N ARG A 6 -8.44 42.39 41.33
CA ARG A 6 -8.91 41.24 40.55
C ARG A 6 -7.84 40.93 39.52
N ILE A 7 -7.02 39.90 39.77
CA ILE A 7 -6.21 39.28 38.72
C ILE A 7 -7.18 38.42 37.91
N VAL A 8 -7.64 38.96 36.77
CA VAL A 8 -8.35 38.17 35.76
C VAL A 8 -7.27 37.38 35.03
N GLY A 9 -7.18 36.08 35.35
CA GLY A 9 -6.34 35.16 34.59
C GLY A 9 -6.80 35.16 33.15
N ILE A 10 -5.96 35.69 32.25
CA ILE A 10 -6.16 35.51 30.81
C ILE A 10 -5.84 34.05 30.54
N GLY A 11 -6.88 33.22 30.47
CA GLY A 11 -6.75 31.87 29.93
C GLY A 11 -6.23 31.98 28.51
N SER A 12 -5.03 31.46 28.27
CA SER A 12 -4.45 31.32 26.94
C SER A 12 -5.35 30.39 26.11
N VAL A 13 -6.28 30.98 25.36
CA VAL A 13 -7.04 30.26 24.34
C VAL A 13 -6.18 30.28 23.09
N ASN A 14 -5.36 29.25 22.93
CA ASN A 14 -4.64 28.97 21.70
C ASN A 14 -5.62 28.48 20.62
N GLU A 15 -6.45 29.39 20.11
CA GLU A 15 -7.40 29.13 19.02
C GLU A 15 -6.67 28.86 17.70
N ILE A 16 -5.51 29.49 17.52
CA ILE A 16 -4.64 29.32 16.36
C ILE A 16 -4.14 27.88 16.23
N ALA A 17 -3.77 27.20 17.32
CA ALA A 17 -3.37 25.80 17.24
C ALA A 17 -4.51 24.86 16.83
N ARG A 18 -5.77 25.17 17.17
CA ARG A 18 -6.91 24.33 16.79
C ARG A 18 -7.27 24.48 15.31
N GLU A 19 -7.20 25.69 14.77
CA GLU A 19 -7.43 25.92 13.33
C GLU A 19 -6.25 25.43 12.47
N THR A 20 -5.00 25.65 12.89
CA THR A 20 -3.82 25.09 12.20
C THR A 20 -3.76 23.57 12.33
N SER A 21 -4.16 23.00 13.47
CA SER A 21 -4.39 21.56 13.62
C SER A 21 -5.50 21.06 12.71
N SER A 22 -6.59 21.81 12.52
CA SER A 22 -7.69 21.43 11.63
C SER A 22 -7.28 21.46 10.14
N TYR A 23 -6.46 22.42 9.73
CA TYR A 23 -5.96 22.49 8.35
C TYR A 23 -5.01 21.34 8.04
N THR A 24 -4.05 21.06 8.92
CA THR A 24 -3.10 19.94 8.77
C THR A 24 -3.77 18.58 8.90
N SER A 25 -4.79 18.45 9.76
CA SER A 25 -5.57 17.21 9.89
C SER A 25 -6.36 16.89 8.63
N ARG A 26 -7.04 17.88 8.03
CA ARG A 26 -7.75 17.71 6.75
C ARG A 26 -6.82 17.28 5.63
N TRP A 27 -5.64 17.89 5.56
CA TRP A 27 -4.59 17.47 4.62
C TRP A 27 -4.12 16.03 4.84
N ALA A 28 -3.93 15.62 6.09
CA ALA A 28 -3.53 14.25 6.41
C ALA A 28 -4.63 13.23 6.07
N GLU A 29 -5.90 13.56 6.34
CA GLU A 29 -7.06 12.75 5.96
C GLU A 29 -7.20 12.60 4.44
N ASP A 30 -7.03 13.69 3.68
CA ASP A 30 -7.07 13.67 2.22
C ASP A 30 -5.94 12.81 1.64
N ILE A 31 -4.72 12.93 2.17
CA ILE A 31 -3.58 12.07 1.79
C ILE A 31 -3.87 10.61 2.13
N ALA A 32 -4.41 10.32 3.31
CA ALA A 32 -4.76 8.96 3.72
C ALA A 32 -5.83 8.35 2.81
N GLN A 33 -6.86 9.13 2.44
CA GLN A 33 -7.89 8.70 1.51
C GLN A 33 -7.32 8.43 0.12
N MET A 34 -6.47 9.32 -0.39
CA MET A 34 -5.82 9.13 -1.69
C MET A 34 -4.93 7.89 -1.68
N LYS A 35 -4.17 7.68 -0.60
CA LYS A 35 -3.35 6.48 -0.43
C LYS A 35 -4.18 5.20 -0.40
N ALA A 36 -5.26 5.16 0.39
CA ALA A 36 -6.15 4.01 0.43
C ALA A 36 -6.77 3.69 -0.95
N ARG A 37 -7.08 4.72 -1.75
CA ARG A 37 -7.56 4.54 -3.14
C ARG A 37 -6.47 3.95 -4.05
N MET A 38 -5.23 4.42 -3.93
CA MET A 38 -4.10 3.88 -4.68
C MET A 38 -3.79 2.43 -4.29
N ASP A 39 -3.75 2.14 -2.99
CA ASP A 39 -3.50 0.79 -2.47
C ASP A 39 -4.59 -0.19 -2.95
N SER A 40 -5.86 0.25 -2.95
CA SER A 40 -6.96 -0.54 -3.50
C SER A 40 -6.82 -0.78 -5.01
N GLN A 41 -6.34 0.21 -5.77
CA GLN A 41 -6.08 0.03 -7.20
C GLN A 41 -4.91 -0.93 -7.44
N GLN A 42 -3.86 -0.86 -6.62
CA GLN A 42 -2.71 -1.77 -6.73
C GLN A 42 -3.14 -3.22 -6.51
N VAL A 43 -3.90 -3.51 -5.44
CA VAL A 43 -4.41 -4.87 -5.18
C VAL A 43 -5.26 -5.39 -6.35
N ARG A 44 -6.05 -4.52 -6.99
CA ARG A 44 -6.84 -4.90 -8.17
C ARG A 44 -5.97 -5.19 -9.40
N LEU A 45 -4.84 -4.51 -9.55
CA LEU A 45 -3.88 -4.78 -10.63
C LEU A 45 -3.11 -6.07 -10.37
N ASP A 46 -2.66 -6.31 -9.12
CA ASP A 46 -1.96 -7.53 -8.73
C ASP A 46 -2.85 -8.77 -8.93
N SER A 47 -4.12 -8.71 -8.52
CA SER A 47 -5.07 -9.82 -8.73
C SER A 47 -5.41 -10.05 -10.21
N LEU A 48 -5.44 -8.98 -11.02
CA LEU A 48 -5.63 -9.10 -12.46
C LEU A 48 -4.41 -9.72 -13.13
N GLU A 49 -3.21 -9.37 -12.65
CA GLU A 49 -1.94 -9.94 -13.10
C GLU A 49 -1.89 -11.45 -12.86
N ASP A 50 -2.23 -11.90 -11.65
CA ASP A 50 -2.28 -13.32 -11.27
C ASP A 50 -3.24 -14.12 -12.17
N LEU A 51 -4.42 -13.55 -12.46
CA LEU A 51 -5.41 -14.18 -13.34
C LEU A 51 -4.89 -14.29 -14.79
N LEU A 52 -4.21 -13.25 -15.28
CA LEU A 52 -3.66 -13.23 -16.63
C LEU A 52 -2.54 -14.25 -16.79
N ASP A 53 -1.67 -14.41 -15.78
CA ASP A 53 -0.61 -15.42 -15.78
C ASP A 53 -1.17 -16.84 -15.86
N VAL A 54 -2.21 -17.17 -15.09
CA VAL A 54 -2.88 -18.50 -15.14
C VAL A 54 -3.43 -18.81 -16.53
N MET A 55 -4.04 -17.84 -17.20
CA MET A 55 -4.56 -18.03 -18.56
C MET A 55 -3.45 -18.15 -19.63
N VAL A 56 -2.24 -17.68 -19.30
CA VAL A 56 -1.11 -17.60 -20.23
C VAL A 56 -0.23 -18.85 -20.25
N VAL A 57 -0.19 -19.61 -19.16
CA VAL A 57 0.58 -20.86 -19.04
C VAL A 57 0.21 -21.86 -20.15
N GLU A 58 -1.03 -21.84 -20.65
CA GLU A 58 -1.51 -22.79 -21.65
C GLU A 58 -1.62 -22.22 -23.09
N ASN A 59 -1.22 -20.96 -23.36
CA ASN A 59 -1.36 -20.38 -24.70
C ASN A 59 -0.25 -19.35 -25.09
N PRO A 60 0.65 -19.70 -26.03
CA PRO A 60 1.74 -18.83 -26.49
C PRO A 60 1.30 -17.51 -27.15
N VAL A 61 0.14 -17.50 -27.81
CA VAL A 61 -0.40 -16.30 -28.47
C VAL A 61 -0.92 -15.31 -27.42
N MET A 62 -1.55 -15.82 -26.35
CA MET A 62 -1.98 -14.98 -25.23
C MET A 62 -0.79 -14.41 -24.45
N GLN A 63 0.35 -15.12 -24.37
CA GLN A 63 1.57 -14.59 -23.74
C GLN A 63 2.08 -13.34 -24.44
N ARG A 64 2.09 -13.37 -25.77
CA ARG A 64 2.52 -12.24 -26.58
C ARG A 64 1.60 -11.03 -26.39
N MET A 65 0.28 -11.24 -26.47
CA MET A 65 -0.70 -10.16 -26.27
C MET A 65 -0.62 -9.58 -24.86
N LEU A 66 -0.43 -10.41 -23.84
CA LEU A 66 -0.28 -9.97 -22.45
C LEU A 66 1.00 -9.15 -22.25
N SER A 67 2.11 -9.60 -22.83
CA SER A 67 3.39 -8.87 -22.78
C SER A 67 3.28 -7.48 -23.40
N GLU A 68 2.56 -7.36 -24.53
CA GLU A 68 2.26 -6.08 -25.17
C GLU A 68 1.37 -5.18 -24.28
N ARG A 69 0.38 -5.76 -23.60
CA ARG A 69 -0.48 -5.03 -22.65
C ARG A 69 0.28 -4.58 -21.40
N ARG A 70 1.16 -5.41 -20.83
CA ARG A 70 2.04 -5.06 -19.70
C ARG A 70 2.96 -3.89 -20.08
N ALA A 71 3.57 -3.94 -21.26
CA ALA A 71 4.38 -2.84 -21.77
C ALA A 71 3.59 -1.52 -21.91
N ALA A 72 2.34 -1.58 -22.36
CA ALA A 72 1.47 -0.41 -22.46
C ALA A 72 1.09 0.19 -21.09
N LEU A 73 1.05 -0.65 -20.04
CA LEU A 73 0.76 -0.24 -18.66
C LEU A 73 2.04 0.08 -17.86
N GLY A 74 3.23 -0.04 -18.45
CA GLY A 74 4.51 0.16 -17.77
C GLY A 74 4.84 -0.92 -16.73
N LEU A 75 4.17 -2.07 -16.81
CA LEU A 75 4.40 -3.21 -15.92
C LEU A 75 5.60 -4.03 -16.41
N PRO A 76 6.41 -4.60 -15.50
CA PRO A 76 7.56 -5.42 -15.88
C PRO A 76 7.09 -6.69 -16.61
N VAL A 77 7.82 -7.09 -17.65
CA VAL A 77 7.62 -8.39 -18.29
C VAL A 77 8.16 -9.47 -17.36
N ARG A 78 7.27 -10.31 -16.84
CA ARG A 78 7.60 -11.50 -16.05
C ARG A 78 7.68 -12.72 -16.96
N ASP A 79 8.70 -13.54 -16.76
CA ASP A 79 8.77 -14.85 -17.40
C ASP A 79 7.72 -15.78 -16.78
N PRO A 80 6.86 -16.46 -17.57
CA PRO A 80 5.85 -17.40 -17.08
C PRO A 80 6.41 -18.51 -16.18
N GLN A 81 7.73 -18.76 -16.25
CA GLN A 81 8.44 -19.72 -15.41
C GLN A 81 8.64 -19.26 -13.95
N GLU A 82 8.49 -17.96 -13.66
CA GLU A 82 8.63 -17.40 -12.30
C GLU A 82 7.33 -17.46 -11.50
N SER A 83 6.17 -17.46 -12.16
CA SER A 83 4.85 -17.57 -11.51
C SER A 83 4.46 -19.02 -11.18
N ASP A 84 5.34 -20.00 -11.43
CA ASP A 84 5.11 -21.40 -11.08
C ASP A 84 5.04 -21.57 -9.54
N PRO A 85 3.87 -21.87 -8.95
CA PRO A 85 3.72 -22.02 -7.50
C PRO A 85 4.60 -23.14 -6.93
N THR A 86 5.01 -24.08 -7.78
CA THR A 86 5.87 -25.21 -7.41
C THR A 86 7.33 -24.81 -7.23
N ARG A 87 7.74 -23.61 -7.70
CA ARG A 87 9.10 -23.07 -7.56
C ARG A 87 9.32 -22.26 -6.30
N GLN A 88 8.25 -21.85 -5.61
CA GLN A 88 8.31 -21.43 -4.21
C GLN A 88 8.67 -22.69 -3.40
N GLN A 89 9.96 -23.06 -3.41
CA GLN A 89 10.45 -24.19 -2.64
C GLN A 89 9.93 -24.02 -1.20
N PRO A 90 9.31 -25.05 -0.59
CA PRO A 90 9.29 -25.10 0.85
C PRO A 90 10.76 -25.07 1.27
N GLY A 91 11.17 -23.96 1.88
CA GLY A 91 12.50 -23.80 2.43
C GLY A 91 12.84 -25.08 3.18
N ASN A 92 13.91 -25.72 2.72
CA ASN A 92 14.46 -26.98 3.20
C ASN A 92 14.12 -27.18 4.68
N PRO A 93 13.32 -28.19 5.09
CA PRO A 93 13.18 -28.48 6.49
C PRO A 93 14.53 -29.05 6.91
N THR A 94 15.41 -28.18 7.42
CA THR A 94 16.64 -28.57 8.09
C THR A 94 16.24 -29.65 9.08
N ASN A 95 16.62 -30.88 8.76
CA ASN A 95 16.29 -32.07 9.51
C ASN A 95 17.08 -32.00 10.82
N TYR A 96 16.49 -31.37 11.84
CA TYR A 96 17.06 -31.18 13.17
C TYR A 96 17.15 -32.49 13.99
N PHE A 97 16.79 -33.65 13.41
CA PHE A 97 16.75 -34.94 14.11
C PHE A 97 17.80 -35.95 13.61
N GLU A 98 18.91 -35.48 13.02
CA GLU A 98 20.04 -36.35 12.64
C GLU A 98 21.35 -36.11 13.39
N GLU A 99 21.36 -35.25 14.41
CA GLU A 99 22.53 -35.12 15.29
C GLU A 99 22.14 -35.54 16.72
N MET A 100 22.63 -36.73 17.07
CA MET A 100 22.48 -37.45 18.35
C MET A 100 23.05 -36.69 19.54
#